data_AF-A0A357HGX9-F1
#
_entry.id   AF-A0A357HGX9-F1
#
_cell.length_a   1.000
_cell.length_b   1.000
_cell.length_c   1.000
_cell.angle_alpha   90.00
_cell.angle_beta   90.00
_cell.angle_gamma   90.00
#
_symmetry.space_group_name_H-M   'P 1'
#
loop_
_entity.id
_entity.type
_entity.pdbx_description
1 polymer ?
#
loop_
_entity_poly.entity_id
_entity_poly.type
_entity_poly.pdbx_seq_one_letter_code
_entity_poly.pdbx_strand_id
1 'polypeptide(L)'
;MDYGSKEKKENIMSEFSHLDKKGNVKMVDVTDKVATVRMAKAEGKISMLPETISSIQSDSLPKGNVLTTAKISGIQSAKKTAEMIPMCHQLNLSYVDIEFDLGDEDISIRSIVKTKEATGVEMEALSAVFGAALTIYDMCKSMDKTMNIGDIKLTQKIGGKSDHAVEYRPNVGVITLSDSISSGEGVDKSGPILINGFSDVGCSVKHQKILPDGSEELVLTINDWIKNGVELIITTGGTGLGPRDLTIESVEKIFDSKLPGIEQALH
;
A
#
# COMPACT_ATOMS: atom_id res chain seq x y z
N MET A 1 24.96 -19.56 -40.92
CA MET A 1 23.56 -19.18 -40.64
C MET A 1 23.25 -19.70 -39.26
N ASP A 2 23.29 -18.81 -38.27
CA ASP A 2 22.91 -19.13 -36.90
C ASP A 2 22.19 -17.90 -36.34
N TYR A 3 20.93 -17.78 -36.74
CA TYR A 3 19.98 -16.79 -36.24
C TYR A 3 19.33 -17.39 -34.99
N GLY A 4 19.84 -17.07 -33.80
CA GLY A 4 19.25 -17.63 -32.58
C GLY A 4 19.64 -16.98 -31.24
N SER A 5 20.45 -15.92 -31.24
CA SER A 5 21.01 -15.37 -29.99
C SER A 5 20.66 -13.90 -29.70
N LYS A 6 19.69 -13.32 -30.44
CA LYS A 6 19.24 -11.92 -30.24
C LYS A 6 17.87 -11.76 -29.56
N GLU A 7 17.04 -12.80 -29.45
CA GLU A 7 15.63 -12.65 -29.02
C GLU A 7 15.37 -12.81 -27.50
N LYS A 8 16.39 -13.03 -26.66
CA LYS A 8 16.19 -13.24 -25.20
C LYS A 8 16.59 -12.08 -24.28
N LYS A 9 16.92 -10.90 -24.83
CA LYS A 9 17.31 -9.72 -24.02
C LYS A 9 16.27 -8.59 -23.95
N GLU A 10 15.10 -8.74 -24.56
CA GLU A 10 14.19 -7.61 -24.81
C GLU A 10 12.98 -7.47 -23.88
N ASN A 11 12.90 -8.20 -22.77
CA ASN A 11 11.69 -8.14 -21.91
C ASN A 11 11.94 -8.02 -20.39
N ILE A 12 12.96 -7.24 -20.01
CA ILE A 12 13.05 -6.65 -18.66
C ILE A 12 13.12 -5.12 -18.78
N MET A 13 12.15 -4.53 -19.48
CA MET A 13 11.79 -3.12 -19.30
C MET A 13 10.48 -3.10 -18.52
N SER A 14 10.53 -3.45 -17.24
CA SER A 14 9.56 -2.89 -16.30
C SER A 14 9.68 -1.38 -16.43
N GLU A 15 8.65 -0.68 -16.90
CA GLU A 15 8.66 0.77 -17.10
C GLU A 15 9.32 1.46 -15.89
N PHE A 16 10.54 1.98 -16.09
CA PHE A 16 11.20 2.78 -15.07
C PHE A 16 10.33 4.02 -14.85
N SER A 17 9.58 4.03 -13.76
CA SER A 17 8.57 5.06 -13.50
C SER A 17 9.16 6.48 -13.46
N HIS A 18 10.45 6.61 -13.13
CA HIS A 18 11.19 7.88 -13.08
C HIS A 18 11.80 8.34 -14.42
N LEU A 19 11.55 7.63 -15.53
CA LEU A 19 11.99 8.04 -16.86
C LEU A 19 10.78 8.32 -17.76
N ASP A 20 10.85 9.35 -18.59
CA ASP A 20 9.89 9.56 -19.67
C ASP A 20 10.20 8.66 -20.89
N LYS A 21 9.31 8.68 -21.90
CA LYS A 21 9.48 7.90 -23.13
C LYS A 21 10.72 8.28 -23.95
N LYS A 22 11.37 9.40 -23.63
CA LYS A 22 12.60 9.91 -24.26
C LYS A 22 13.85 9.66 -23.40
N GLY A 23 13.70 9.03 -22.23
CA GLY A 23 14.78 8.75 -21.29
C GLY A 23 15.15 9.92 -20.37
N ASN A 24 14.34 10.99 -20.31
CA ASN A 24 14.57 12.08 -19.36
C ASN A 24 14.04 11.72 -17.98
N VAL A 25 14.74 12.18 -16.94
CA VAL A 25 14.32 12.00 -15.56
C VAL A 25 13.05 12.80 -15.30
N LYS A 26 12.06 12.17 -14.66
CA LYS A 26 10.84 12.81 -14.19
C LYS A 26 10.46 12.28 -12.80
N MET A 27 9.84 13.16 -12.00
CA MET A 27 9.10 12.71 -10.84
C MET A 27 7.80 12.03 -11.30
N VAL A 28 7.44 10.91 -10.68
CA VAL A 28 6.23 10.17 -11.03
C VAL A 28 5.01 10.98 -10.63
N ASP A 29 4.06 11.20 -11.54
CA ASP A 29 2.76 11.79 -11.19
C ASP A 29 1.95 10.77 -10.37
N VAL A 30 1.48 11.21 -9.20
CA VAL A 30 0.69 10.40 -8.26
C VAL A 30 -0.68 11.00 -7.97
N THR A 31 -1.10 12.01 -8.74
CA THR A 31 -2.35 12.78 -8.52
C THR A 31 -3.59 11.88 -8.45
N ASP A 32 -3.71 10.92 -9.37
CA ASP A 32 -4.87 10.01 -9.43
C ASP A 32 -4.76 8.80 -8.48
N LYS A 33 -3.69 8.71 -7.69
CA LYS A 33 -3.51 7.60 -6.74
C LYS A 33 -4.20 7.92 -5.43
N VAL A 34 -5.02 6.98 -4.95
CA VAL A 34 -5.70 7.10 -3.66
C VAL A 34 -4.69 7.10 -2.51
N ALA A 35 -4.80 8.09 -1.61
CA ALA A 35 -4.00 8.15 -0.40
C ALA A 35 -4.38 7.01 0.55
N THR A 36 -3.38 6.24 0.95
CA THR A 36 -3.53 5.03 1.79
C THR A 36 -2.53 5.07 2.93
N VAL A 37 -2.77 4.32 4.00
CA VAL A 37 -1.78 4.18 5.07
C VAL A 37 -0.55 3.48 4.50
N ARG A 38 0.61 4.11 4.67
CA ARG A 38 1.91 3.58 4.25
C ARG A 38 2.82 3.45 5.46
N MET A 39 3.60 2.39 5.48
CA MET A 39 4.64 2.17 6.48
C MET A 39 5.86 1.55 5.83
N ALA A 40 7.05 1.96 6.27
CA ALA A 40 8.30 1.34 5.90
C ALA A 40 9.15 1.13 7.15
N LYS A 41 9.93 0.04 7.15
CA LYS A 41 11.01 -0.20 8.10
C LYS A 41 12.31 -0.40 7.33
N ALA A 42 13.36 0.21 7.84
CA ALA A 42 14.72 -0.01 7.36
C ALA A 42 15.64 -0.35 8.52
N GLU A 43 16.73 -1.04 8.21
CA GLU A 43 17.79 -1.32 9.15
C GLU A 43 19.15 -1.01 8.54
N GLY A 44 20.16 -0.82 9.38
CA GLY A 44 21.56 -0.69 9.01
C GLY A 44 22.46 -0.86 10.22
N LYS A 45 23.77 -0.87 9.99
CA LYS A 45 24.76 -1.04 11.05
C LYS A 45 25.88 -0.03 10.94
N ILE A 46 26.44 0.33 12.09
CA ILE A 46 27.74 0.99 12.18
C ILE A 46 28.67 0.15 13.05
N SER A 47 29.72 -0.40 12.44
CA SER A 47 30.76 -1.18 13.12
C SER A 47 31.82 -0.24 13.69
N MET A 48 32.35 -0.55 14.87
CA MET A 48 33.35 0.25 15.57
C MET A 48 34.13 -0.60 16.59
N LEU A 49 35.19 -0.05 17.16
CA LEU A 49 35.95 -0.72 18.21
C LEU A 49 35.11 -0.93 19.48
N PRO A 50 35.30 -2.06 20.21
CA PRO A 50 34.58 -2.32 21.47
C PRO A 50 34.73 -1.23 22.54
N GLU A 51 35.89 -0.57 22.56
CA GLU A 51 36.18 0.57 23.44
C GLU A 51 35.27 1.78 23.16
N THR A 52 34.95 2.00 21.88
CA THR A 52 34.02 3.05 21.44
C THR A 52 32.60 2.74 21.90
N ILE A 53 32.15 1.49 21.77
CA ILE A 53 30.83 1.06 22.25
C ILE A 53 30.72 1.20 23.76
N SER A 54 31.74 0.76 24.50
CA SER A 54 31.81 0.90 25.96
C SER A 54 31.71 2.37 26.40
N SER A 55 32.35 3.27 25.64
CA SER A 55 32.28 4.71 25.89
C SER A 55 30.88 5.29 25.61
N ILE A 56 30.18 4.79 24.60
CA ILE A 56 28.79 5.17 24.30
C ILE A 56 27.85 4.66 25.41
N GLN A 57 28.00 3.41 25.85
CA GLN A 57 27.15 2.83 26.91
C GLN A 57 27.30 3.54 28.26
N SER A 58 28.52 4.00 28.55
CA SER A 58 28.84 4.71 29.80
C SER A 58 28.53 6.22 29.75
N ASP A 59 28.02 6.75 28.64
CA ASP A 59 27.81 8.19 28.40
C ASP A 59 29.06 9.05 28.70
N SER A 60 30.26 8.48 28.55
CA SER A 60 31.54 9.13 28.92
C SER A 60 32.17 9.96 27.79
N LEU A 61 31.45 10.11 26.67
CA LEU A 61 31.93 10.83 25.50
C LEU A 61 31.90 12.36 25.71
N PRO A 62 32.96 13.10 25.31
CA PRO A 62 33.05 14.55 25.50
C PRO A 62 31.93 15.35 24.82
N LYS A 63 31.29 14.77 23.80
CA LYS A 63 30.27 15.42 22.97
C LYS A 63 28.84 15.21 23.47
N GLY A 64 28.63 14.51 24.59
CA GLY A 64 27.31 14.23 25.14
C GLY A 64 26.67 12.96 24.57
N ASN A 65 25.35 12.82 24.78
CA ASN A 65 24.63 11.58 24.50
C ASN A 65 24.51 11.30 23.00
N VAL A 66 25.27 10.31 22.53
CA VAL A 66 25.39 9.95 21.10
C VAL A 66 24.07 9.44 20.54
N LEU A 67 23.43 8.49 21.21
CA LEU A 67 22.24 7.81 20.69
C LEU A 67 21.03 8.76 20.62
N THR A 68 20.89 9.66 21.59
CA THR A 68 19.85 10.69 21.56
C THR A 68 20.06 11.66 20.40
N THR A 69 21.30 12.11 20.20
CA THR A 69 21.64 13.00 19.08
C THR A 69 21.42 12.30 17.74
N ALA A 70 21.82 11.04 17.63
CA ALA A 70 21.59 10.21 16.44
C ALA A 70 20.10 9.98 16.17
N LYS A 71 19.28 9.78 17.20
CA LYS A 71 17.82 9.65 17.08
C LYS A 71 17.19 10.91 16.50
N ILE A 72 17.55 12.08 17.04
CA ILE A 72 17.06 13.37 16.55
C ILE A 72 17.48 13.58 15.09
N SER A 73 18.74 13.28 14.78
CA SER A 73 19.27 13.43 13.42
C SER A 73 18.53 12.55 12.43
N GLY A 74 18.35 11.25 12.73
CA GLY A 74 17.60 10.37 11.84
C GLY A 74 16.14 10.79 11.65
N ILE A 75 15.47 11.29 12.71
CA ILE A 75 14.11 11.86 12.56
C ILE A 75 14.11 13.07 11.63
N GLN A 76 15.11 13.95 11.72
CA GLN A 76 15.25 15.09 10.80
C GLN A 76 15.58 14.64 9.37
N SER A 77 16.44 13.65 9.20
CA SER A 77 16.79 13.10 7.89
C SER A 77 15.57 12.50 7.20
N ALA A 78 14.71 11.78 7.93
CA ALA A 78 13.44 11.28 7.40
C ALA A 78 12.57 12.44 6.86
N LYS A 79 12.41 13.50 7.66
CA LYS A 79 11.60 14.68 7.26
C LYS A 79 12.18 15.46 6.08
N LYS A 80 13.49 15.39 5.86
CA LYS A 80 14.20 16.09 4.78
C LYS A 80 14.55 15.19 3.59
N THR A 81 13.96 14.00 3.51
CA THR A 81 14.27 13.03 2.43
C THR A 81 14.06 13.63 1.04
N ALA A 82 12.97 14.34 0.81
CA ALA A 82 12.67 14.99 -0.47
C ALA A 82 13.64 16.13 -0.83
N GLU A 83 14.32 16.74 0.15
CA GLU A 83 15.38 17.73 -0.12
C GLU A 83 16.69 17.06 -0.56
N MET A 84 16.94 15.83 -0.08
CA MET A 84 18.17 15.08 -0.37
C MET A 84 18.07 14.21 -1.62
N ILE A 85 16.88 13.64 -1.91
CA ILE A 85 16.69 12.66 -2.97
C ILE A 85 15.83 13.29 -4.09
N PRO A 86 16.42 13.62 -5.26
CA PRO A 86 15.81 14.55 -6.23
C PRO A 86 14.40 14.21 -6.71
N MET A 87 14.07 12.92 -6.83
CA MET A 87 12.80 12.45 -7.39
C MET A 87 11.81 11.94 -6.34
N CYS A 88 12.10 12.12 -5.05
CA CYS A 88 11.14 11.84 -3.98
C CYS A 88 10.09 12.93 -3.88
N HIS A 89 8.84 12.53 -3.65
CA HIS A 89 7.76 13.46 -3.33
C HIS A 89 7.95 14.03 -1.93
N GLN A 90 7.49 15.27 -1.70
CA GLN A 90 7.30 15.76 -0.34
C GLN A 90 6.09 15.07 0.28
N LEU A 91 6.28 14.48 1.46
CA LEU A 91 5.25 13.70 2.17
C LEU A 91 5.05 14.22 3.59
N ASN A 92 3.79 14.28 4.03
CA ASN A 92 3.47 14.65 5.41
C ASN A 92 3.61 13.45 6.35
N LEU A 93 4.83 13.20 6.83
CA LEU A 93 5.10 12.07 7.71
C LEU A 93 4.31 12.16 9.01
N SER A 94 3.55 11.12 9.31
CA SER A 94 2.71 11.04 10.51
C SER A 94 3.47 10.49 11.72
N TYR A 95 4.47 9.64 11.49
CA TYR A 95 5.27 9.03 12.54
C TYR A 95 6.65 8.65 12.02
N VAL A 96 7.69 8.91 12.83
CA VAL A 96 9.06 8.48 12.60
C VAL A 96 9.63 8.06 13.95
N ASP A 97 10.20 6.86 14.03
CA ASP A 97 10.94 6.42 15.20
C ASP A 97 12.18 5.62 14.80
N ILE A 98 13.16 5.62 15.70
CA ILE A 98 14.47 5.02 15.50
C ILE A 98 14.88 4.32 16.80
N GLU A 99 15.32 3.08 16.66
CA GLU A 99 15.80 2.24 17.75
C GLU A 99 17.26 1.85 17.49
N PHE A 100 18.02 1.72 18.57
CA PHE A 100 19.41 1.29 18.55
C PHE A 100 19.54 0.03 19.37
N ASP A 101 20.35 -0.90 18.88
CA ASP A 101 20.75 -2.10 19.62
C ASP A 101 22.28 -2.17 19.59
N LEU A 102 22.89 -2.27 20.77
CA LEU A 102 24.34 -2.18 20.93
C LEU A 102 24.89 -3.60 21.08
N GLY A 103 25.64 -4.05 20.07
CA GLY A 103 26.44 -5.27 20.15
C GLY A 103 27.85 -4.98 20.66
N ASP A 104 28.74 -5.98 20.60
CA ASP A 104 30.12 -5.85 21.07
C ASP A 104 31.03 -5.08 20.09
N GLU A 105 30.70 -5.11 18.79
CA GLU A 105 31.50 -4.51 17.70
C GLU A 105 30.65 -3.68 16.71
N ASP A 106 29.34 -3.63 16.90
CA ASP A 106 28.44 -2.83 16.06
C ASP A 106 27.25 -2.24 16.82
N ILE A 107 26.70 -1.17 16.26
CA ILE A 107 25.39 -0.64 16.65
C ILE A 107 24.44 -0.88 15.49
N SER A 108 23.40 -1.68 15.75
CA SER A 108 22.30 -1.90 14.83
C SER A 108 21.27 -0.77 14.96
N ILE A 109 20.89 -0.19 13.83
CA ILE A 109 20.00 0.96 13.73
C ILE A 109 18.75 0.52 12.99
N ARG A 110 17.58 0.68 13.59
CA ARG A 110 16.29 0.33 12.98
C ARG A 110 15.39 1.55 12.94
N SER A 111 14.78 1.82 11.79
CA SER A 111 13.81 2.91 11.63
C SER A 111 12.43 2.36 11.28
N ILE A 112 11.41 3.11 11.68
CA ILE A 112 10.03 2.93 11.23
C ILE A 112 9.44 4.29 10.86
N VAL A 113 8.86 4.38 9.67
CA VAL A 113 8.21 5.59 9.16
C VAL A 113 6.79 5.26 8.72
N LYS A 114 5.83 6.13 9.05
CA LYS A 114 4.43 5.98 8.64
C LYS A 114 3.87 7.28 8.09
N THR A 115 2.99 7.16 7.11
CA THR A 115 2.22 8.27 6.55
C THR A 115 0.86 7.81 6.01
N LYS A 116 0.01 8.74 5.59
CA LYS A 116 -1.19 8.47 4.79
C LYS A 116 -1.12 9.29 3.49
N GLU A 117 -0.52 8.71 2.45
CA GLU A 117 -0.20 9.41 1.21
C GLU A 117 -0.33 8.50 -0.04
N ALA A 118 -0.21 9.09 -1.22
CA ALA A 118 -0.34 8.43 -2.52
C ALA A 118 0.87 7.55 -2.91
N THR A 119 2.03 7.76 -2.27
CA THR A 119 3.29 7.04 -2.51
C THR A 119 3.88 6.51 -1.19
N GLY A 120 4.79 5.55 -1.29
CA GLY A 120 5.42 4.90 -0.14
C GLY A 120 6.45 5.79 0.57
N VAL A 121 6.95 5.30 1.69
CA VAL A 121 7.93 5.98 2.57
C VAL A 121 9.22 5.18 2.74
N GLU A 122 9.56 4.36 1.74
CA GLU A 122 10.78 3.54 1.75
C GLU A 122 12.04 4.41 1.90
N MET A 123 12.07 5.54 1.20
CA MET A 123 13.22 6.44 1.18
C MET A 123 13.38 7.17 2.50
N GLU A 124 12.29 7.57 3.14
CA GLU A 124 12.32 8.21 4.46
C GLU A 124 12.86 7.28 5.54
N ALA A 125 12.48 5.99 5.50
CA ALA A 125 13.00 5.00 6.43
C ALA A 125 14.50 4.79 6.24
N LEU A 126 14.98 4.68 4.99
CA LEU A 126 16.40 4.54 4.67
C LEU A 126 17.21 5.79 5.06
N SER A 127 16.69 6.98 4.75
CA SER A 127 17.31 8.26 5.12
C SER A 127 17.40 8.43 6.64
N ALA A 128 16.42 7.93 7.41
CA ALA A 128 16.46 7.95 8.87
C ALA A 128 17.63 7.13 9.42
N VAL A 129 17.83 5.91 8.93
CA VAL A 129 18.95 5.03 9.31
C VAL A 129 20.29 5.69 8.95
N PHE A 130 20.40 6.21 7.73
CA PHE A 130 21.63 6.84 7.24
C PHE A 130 22.01 8.09 8.03
N GLY A 131 21.03 8.97 8.31
CA GLY A 131 21.25 10.18 9.12
C GLY A 131 21.69 9.86 10.54
N ALA A 132 21.08 8.85 11.16
CA ALA A 132 21.49 8.38 12.49
C ALA A 132 22.93 7.81 12.46
N ALA A 133 23.26 6.96 11.49
CA ALA A 133 24.58 6.35 11.36
C ALA A 133 25.70 7.40 11.16
N LEU A 134 25.50 8.37 10.27
CA LEU A 134 26.43 9.48 10.05
C LEU A 134 26.63 10.32 11.32
N THR A 135 25.59 10.47 12.12
CA THR A 135 25.66 11.22 13.38
C THR A 135 26.44 10.46 14.43
N ILE A 136 26.24 9.14 14.56
CA ILE A 136 27.07 8.30 15.44
C ILE A 136 28.55 8.41 15.02
N TYR A 137 28.82 8.32 13.72
CA TYR A 137 30.16 8.51 13.18
C TYR A 137 30.74 9.88 13.58
N ASP A 138 30.00 10.98 13.35
CA ASP A 138 30.47 12.33 13.68
C ASP A 138 30.81 12.50 15.17
N MET A 139 29.99 11.90 16.04
CA MET A 139 30.13 11.97 17.48
C MET A 139 31.32 11.14 17.98
N CYS A 140 31.67 10.04 17.29
CA CYS A 140 32.70 9.10 17.75
C CYS A 140 34.04 9.19 16.98
N LYS A 141 34.11 9.90 15.83
CA LYS A 141 35.29 9.95 14.93
C LYS A 141 36.60 10.42 15.55
N SER A 142 36.55 11.09 16.71
CA SER A 142 37.75 11.51 17.43
C SER A 142 38.40 10.37 18.22
N MET A 143 37.62 9.37 18.63
CA MET A 143 38.12 8.18 19.32
C MET A 143 38.39 7.04 18.35
N ASP A 144 37.51 6.85 17.38
CA ASP A 144 37.60 5.75 16.42
C ASP A 144 37.41 6.26 15.00
N LYS A 145 38.45 6.15 14.18
CA LYS A 145 38.43 6.54 12.76
C LYS A 145 38.20 5.35 11.83
N THR A 146 38.14 4.13 12.37
CA THR A 146 38.00 2.87 11.63
C THR A 146 36.55 2.45 11.44
N MET A 147 35.62 3.19 12.02
CA MET A 147 34.18 2.91 11.93
C MET A 147 33.72 2.72 10.48
N ASN A 148 32.78 1.79 10.28
CA ASN A 148 32.20 1.51 8.97
C ASN A 148 30.68 1.52 9.03
N ILE A 149 30.04 2.23 8.11
CA ILE A 149 28.58 2.28 7.98
C ILE A 149 28.18 1.33 6.84
N GLY A 150 27.29 0.39 7.12
CA GLY A 150 26.93 -0.65 6.17
C GLY A 150 25.54 -1.24 6.39
N ASP A 151 25.20 -2.21 5.53
CA ASP A 151 23.98 -3.01 5.60
C ASP A 151 22.67 -2.22 5.65
N ILE A 152 22.68 -0.98 5.12
CA ILE A 152 21.48 -0.15 5.06
C ILE A 152 20.53 -0.69 4.00
N LYS A 153 19.39 -1.21 4.43
CA LYS A 153 18.39 -1.84 3.56
C LYS A 153 16.98 -1.72 4.11
N LEU A 154 16.01 -1.83 3.22
CA LEU A 154 14.59 -1.92 3.58
C LEU A 154 14.27 -3.33 4.07
N THR A 155 13.56 -3.44 5.19
CA THR A 155 13.17 -4.74 5.78
C THR A 155 11.69 -5.02 5.65
N GLN A 156 10.86 -3.98 5.63
CA GLN A 156 9.43 -4.10 5.49
C GLN A 156 8.86 -2.88 4.79
N LYS A 157 7.83 -3.08 3.97
CA LYS A 157 6.90 -2.02 3.58
C LYS A 157 5.47 -2.53 3.66
N ILE A 158 4.55 -1.61 3.92
CA ILE A 158 3.10 -1.85 3.93
C ILE A 158 2.42 -0.68 3.21
N GLY A 159 1.51 -1.01 2.31
CA GLY A 159 0.54 -0.11 1.69
C GLY A 159 0.87 0.29 0.25
N GLY A 160 -0.18 0.48 -0.55
CA GLY A 160 -0.12 0.75 -1.99
C GLY A 160 -0.69 -0.35 -2.86
N LYS A 161 -0.70 -0.14 -4.18
CA LYS A 161 -1.16 -1.14 -5.16
C LYS A 161 -0.48 -2.51 -4.99
N SER A 162 0.75 -2.52 -4.49
CA SER A 162 1.54 -3.75 -4.27
C SER A 162 1.09 -4.57 -3.07
N ASP A 163 0.42 -3.96 -2.08
CA ASP A 163 0.14 -4.59 -0.78
C ASP A 163 -1.36 -4.75 -0.48
N HIS A 164 -2.25 -4.29 -1.37
CA HIS A 164 -3.67 -4.65 -1.32
C HIS A 164 -3.94 -5.99 -2.01
N ALA A 165 -3.11 -6.99 -1.71
CA ALA A 165 -3.61 -8.36 -1.68
C ALA A 165 -4.38 -8.50 -0.36
N VAL A 166 -5.63 -8.02 -0.32
CA VAL A 166 -6.60 -8.71 0.54
C VAL A 166 -6.55 -10.15 0.02
N GLU A 167 -5.99 -11.13 0.73
CA GLU A 167 -5.87 -12.49 0.15
C GLU A 167 -7.23 -13.08 -0.20
N TYR A 168 -8.27 -12.61 0.48
CA TYR A 168 -9.63 -13.04 0.25
C TYR A 168 -10.18 -12.52 -1.09
N ARG A 169 -10.68 -13.47 -1.89
CA ARG A 169 -11.32 -13.26 -3.18
C ARG A 169 -12.68 -13.94 -3.14
N PRO A 170 -13.77 -13.21 -2.82
CA PRO A 170 -15.08 -13.84 -2.72
C PRO A 170 -15.54 -14.36 -4.08
N ASN A 171 -16.36 -15.40 -4.04
CA ASN A 171 -17.23 -15.75 -5.15
C ASN A 171 -18.34 -14.70 -5.24
N VAL A 172 -18.38 -13.97 -6.35
CA VAL A 172 -19.27 -12.82 -6.56
C VAL A 172 -20.43 -13.21 -7.47
N GLY A 173 -21.63 -12.75 -7.11
CA GLY A 173 -22.82 -12.76 -7.94
C GLY A 173 -23.28 -11.34 -8.27
N VAL A 174 -23.67 -11.08 -9.51
CA VAL A 174 -24.15 -9.75 -9.97
C VAL A 174 -25.59 -9.85 -10.46
N ILE A 175 -26.48 -9.09 -9.84
CA ILE A 175 -27.89 -8.99 -10.24
C ILE A 175 -28.17 -7.59 -10.77
N THR A 176 -28.61 -7.50 -12.02
CA THR A 176 -29.10 -6.25 -12.62
C THR A 176 -30.63 -6.20 -12.53
N LEU A 177 -31.17 -5.17 -11.90
CA LEU A 177 -32.61 -4.92 -11.77
C LEU A 177 -33.00 -3.78 -12.70
N SER A 178 -33.79 -4.11 -13.73
CA SER A 178 -34.30 -3.12 -14.68
C SER A 178 -35.39 -3.72 -15.56
N ASP A 179 -36.54 -3.05 -15.60
CA ASP A 179 -37.63 -3.41 -16.52
C ASP A 179 -37.22 -3.38 -17.99
N SER A 180 -36.52 -2.32 -18.44
CA SER A 180 -36.16 -2.15 -19.85
C SER A 180 -35.09 -3.15 -20.30
N ILE A 181 -34.12 -3.47 -19.44
CA ILE A 181 -33.12 -4.49 -19.74
C ILE A 181 -33.76 -5.87 -19.72
N SER A 182 -34.62 -6.16 -18.73
CA SER A 182 -35.33 -7.44 -18.64
C SER A 182 -36.29 -7.68 -19.80
N SER A 183 -36.90 -6.63 -20.38
CA SER A 183 -37.77 -6.74 -21.56
C SER A 183 -36.99 -6.81 -22.88
N GLY A 184 -35.67 -6.63 -22.85
CA GLY A 184 -34.80 -6.61 -24.04
C GLY A 184 -34.81 -5.28 -24.81
N GLU A 185 -35.46 -4.25 -24.30
CA GLU A 185 -35.50 -2.91 -24.89
C GLU A 185 -34.28 -2.04 -24.51
N GLY A 186 -33.59 -2.40 -23.42
CA GLY A 186 -32.40 -1.76 -22.90
C GLY A 186 -31.16 -2.65 -22.96
N VAL A 187 -29.99 -2.03 -22.85
CA VAL A 187 -28.69 -2.72 -22.78
C VAL A 187 -28.11 -2.58 -21.38
N ASP A 188 -27.74 -3.70 -20.76
CA ASP A 188 -27.06 -3.70 -19.47
C ASP A 188 -25.62 -3.18 -19.61
N LYS A 189 -25.37 -2.00 -19.06
CA LYS A 189 -24.04 -1.40 -18.96
C LYS A 189 -23.40 -1.68 -17.60
N SER A 190 -24.19 -1.68 -16.54
CA SER A 190 -23.71 -1.76 -15.17
C SER A 190 -23.23 -3.16 -14.80
N GLY A 191 -23.98 -4.20 -15.18
CA GLY A 191 -23.62 -5.59 -14.93
C GLY A 191 -22.23 -5.94 -15.47
N PRO A 192 -21.93 -5.70 -16.76
CA PRO A 192 -20.60 -5.94 -17.33
C PRO A 192 -19.48 -5.15 -16.64
N ILE A 193 -19.71 -3.89 -16.24
CA ILE A 193 -18.71 -3.09 -15.52
C ILE A 193 -18.36 -3.75 -14.18
N LEU A 194 -19.37 -4.18 -13.42
CA LEU A 194 -19.16 -4.87 -12.15
C LEU A 194 -18.44 -6.19 -12.33
N ILE A 195 -18.87 -7.01 -13.29
CA ILE A 195 -18.25 -8.32 -13.59
C ILE A 195 -16.78 -8.14 -13.96
N ASN A 196 -16.46 -7.21 -14.85
CA ASN A 196 -15.08 -6.95 -15.25
C ASN A 196 -14.26 -6.42 -14.08
N GLY A 197 -14.77 -5.44 -13.32
CA GLY A 197 -14.06 -4.88 -12.16
C GLY A 197 -13.69 -5.93 -11.11
N PHE A 198 -14.60 -6.86 -10.79
CA PHE A 198 -14.31 -7.96 -9.87
C PHE A 198 -13.37 -9.02 -10.48
N SER A 199 -13.50 -9.31 -11.78
CA SER A 199 -12.63 -10.26 -12.46
C SER A 199 -11.19 -9.75 -12.56
N ASP A 200 -11.01 -8.45 -12.84
CA ASP A 200 -9.71 -7.79 -12.97
C ASP A 200 -8.90 -7.81 -11.66
N VAL A 201 -9.59 -7.82 -10.51
CA VAL A 201 -8.96 -7.97 -9.20
C VAL A 201 -8.81 -9.43 -8.77
N GLY A 202 -9.29 -10.40 -9.56
CA GLY A 202 -9.12 -11.84 -9.35
C GLY A 202 -10.24 -12.53 -8.57
N CYS A 203 -11.42 -11.92 -8.43
CA CYS A 203 -12.59 -12.57 -7.83
C CYS A 203 -13.28 -13.51 -8.84
N SER A 204 -13.92 -14.57 -8.35
CA SER A 204 -14.68 -15.47 -9.22
C SER A 204 -16.10 -14.93 -9.43
N VAL A 205 -16.43 -14.51 -10.66
CA VAL A 205 -17.77 -14.00 -10.99
C VAL A 205 -18.50 -15.01 -11.88
N LYS A 206 -19.12 -16.02 -11.27
CA LYS A 206 -19.79 -17.12 -12.00
C LYS A 206 -21.31 -16.98 -12.09
N HIS A 207 -21.89 -16.06 -11.31
CA HIS A 207 -23.33 -15.89 -11.20
C HIS A 207 -23.72 -14.49 -11.69
N GLN A 208 -24.56 -14.44 -12.72
CA GLN A 208 -25.14 -13.21 -13.23
C GLN A 208 -26.63 -13.44 -13.52
N LYS A 209 -27.49 -12.48 -13.16
CA LYS A 209 -28.90 -12.51 -13.54
C LYS A 209 -29.43 -11.10 -13.79
N ILE A 210 -30.33 -10.98 -14.76
CA ILE A 210 -31.11 -9.76 -15.00
C ILE A 210 -32.54 -10.06 -14.55
N LEU A 211 -33.12 -9.15 -13.78
CA LEU A 211 -34.48 -9.26 -13.26
C LEU A 211 -35.24 -7.94 -13.50
N PRO A 212 -36.57 -7.99 -13.67
CA PRO A 212 -37.38 -6.77 -13.71
C PRO A 212 -37.49 -6.13 -12.33
N ASP A 213 -37.84 -4.85 -12.29
CA ASP A 213 -37.92 -4.09 -11.04
C ASP A 213 -39.07 -4.62 -10.16
N GLY A 214 -38.80 -4.80 -8.87
CA GLY A 214 -39.78 -5.36 -7.92
C GLY A 214 -40.09 -6.85 -8.13
N SER A 215 -39.23 -7.60 -8.83
CA SER A 215 -39.41 -9.04 -9.05
C SER A 215 -39.43 -9.84 -7.74
N GLU A 216 -40.45 -10.67 -7.54
CA GLU A 216 -40.52 -11.65 -6.44
C GLU A 216 -39.39 -12.69 -6.52
N GLU A 217 -38.76 -12.87 -7.69
CA GLU A 217 -37.63 -13.77 -7.86
C GLU A 217 -36.32 -13.25 -7.24
N LEU A 218 -36.23 -11.97 -6.88
CA LEU A 218 -34.99 -11.39 -6.35
C LEU A 218 -34.52 -12.11 -5.09
N VAL A 219 -35.41 -12.25 -4.11
CA VAL A 219 -35.12 -12.93 -2.84
C VAL A 219 -34.86 -14.43 -3.06
N LEU A 220 -35.59 -15.06 -3.98
CA LEU A 220 -35.37 -16.47 -4.32
C LEU A 220 -33.99 -16.69 -4.94
N THR A 221 -33.59 -15.81 -5.87
CA THR A 221 -32.28 -15.84 -6.53
C THR A 221 -31.15 -15.65 -5.52
N ILE A 222 -31.28 -14.67 -4.61
CA ILE A 222 -30.27 -14.43 -3.56
C ILE A 222 -30.10 -15.67 -2.68
N ASN A 223 -31.19 -16.26 -2.20
CA ASN A 223 -31.13 -17.44 -1.34
C ASN A 223 -30.55 -18.67 -2.05
N ASP A 224 -30.86 -18.85 -3.34
CA ASP A 224 -30.26 -19.91 -4.15
C ASP A 224 -28.75 -19.70 -4.31
N TRP A 225 -28.31 -18.48 -4.61
CA TRP A 225 -26.89 -18.15 -4.77
C TRP A 225 -26.09 -18.33 -3.48
N ILE A 226 -26.66 -17.96 -2.32
CA ILE A 226 -26.06 -18.23 -1.01
C ILE A 226 -25.84 -19.74 -0.82
N LYS A 227 -26.84 -20.57 -1.14
CA LYS A 227 -26.72 -22.03 -1.05
C LYS A 227 -25.67 -22.61 -2.00
N ASN A 228 -25.47 -21.97 -3.15
CA ASN A 228 -24.47 -22.34 -4.15
C ASN A 228 -23.07 -21.73 -3.87
N GLY A 229 -22.86 -21.12 -2.71
CA GLY A 229 -21.54 -20.65 -2.26
C GLY A 229 -21.11 -19.29 -2.83
N VAL A 230 -22.07 -18.44 -3.22
CA VAL A 230 -21.80 -17.03 -3.50
C VAL A 230 -21.64 -16.29 -2.18
N GLU A 231 -20.52 -15.58 -2.04
CA GLU A 231 -20.10 -14.93 -0.79
C GLU A 231 -20.34 -13.42 -0.80
N LEU A 232 -20.39 -12.82 -2.00
CA LEU A 232 -20.72 -11.41 -2.20
C LEU A 232 -21.74 -11.28 -3.34
N ILE A 233 -22.90 -10.68 -3.04
CA ILE A 233 -23.93 -10.40 -4.04
C ILE A 233 -24.04 -8.89 -4.21
N ILE A 234 -23.89 -8.42 -5.45
CA ILE A 234 -24.05 -7.01 -5.81
C ILE A 234 -25.29 -6.86 -6.67
N THR A 235 -26.22 -6.02 -6.21
CA THR A 235 -27.38 -5.60 -7.00
C THR A 235 -27.11 -4.22 -7.62
N THR A 236 -27.49 -4.03 -8.88
CA THR A 236 -27.45 -2.73 -9.55
C THR A 236 -28.80 -2.43 -10.20
N GLY A 237 -29.34 -1.22 -9.99
CA GLY A 237 -30.68 -0.84 -10.45
C GLY A 237 -31.81 -1.14 -9.44
N GLY A 238 -33.04 -0.75 -9.78
CA GLY A 238 -34.24 -0.89 -8.92
C GLY A 238 -34.22 -0.06 -7.62
N THR A 239 -33.41 1.00 -7.55
CA THR A 239 -33.25 1.88 -6.37
C THR A 239 -33.75 3.31 -6.60
N GLY A 240 -34.51 3.53 -7.67
CA GLY A 240 -35.16 4.81 -7.95
C GLY A 240 -36.32 5.15 -7.00
N LEU A 241 -37.10 6.17 -7.36
CA LEU A 241 -38.30 6.59 -6.62
C LEU A 241 -39.60 6.04 -7.23
N GLY A 242 -39.50 5.14 -8.20
CA GLY A 242 -40.64 4.52 -8.85
C GLY A 242 -41.35 3.52 -7.94
N PRO A 243 -42.65 3.26 -8.15
CA PRO A 243 -43.43 2.34 -7.32
C PRO A 243 -42.96 0.88 -7.38
N ARG A 244 -42.03 0.56 -8.28
CA ARG A 244 -41.43 -0.77 -8.46
C ARG A 244 -39.95 -0.82 -8.08
N ASP A 245 -39.36 0.30 -7.68
CA ASP A 245 -37.97 0.40 -7.20
C ASP A 245 -37.86 -0.11 -5.74
N LEU A 246 -38.13 -1.39 -5.56
CA LEU A 246 -38.27 -2.03 -4.24
C LEU A 246 -37.04 -2.86 -3.85
N THR A 247 -35.89 -2.66 -4.50
CA THR A 247 -34.69 -3.49 -4.28
C THR A 247 -34.25 -3.47 -2.82
N ILE A 248 -34.11 -2.28 -2.23
CA ILE A 248 -33.66 -2.13 -0.84
C ILE A 248 -34.68 -2.77 0.10
N GLU A 249 -35.96 -2.44 -0.04
CA GLU A 249 -37.04 -2.95 0.80
C GLU A 249 -37.20 -4.48 0.73
N SER A 250 -36.93 -5.08 -0.44
CA SER A 250 -36.99 -6.52 -0.64
C SER A 250 -35.81 -7.24 -0.01
N VAL A 251 -34.61 -6.67 -0.13
CA VAL A 251 -33.37 -7.26 0.38
C VAL A 251 -33.20 -7.02 1.90
N GLU A 252 -33.70 -5.91 2.44
CA GLU A 252 -33.64 -5.64 3.89
C GLU A 252 -34.35 -6.71 4.73
N LYS A 253 -35.38 -7.37 4.18
CA LYS A 253 -36.14 -8.43 4.86
C LYS A 253 -35.32 -9.70 5.09
N ILE A 254 -34.20 -9.86 4.39
CA ILE A 254 -33.35 -11.07 4.46
C ILE A 254 -31.97 -10.79 5.07
N PHE A 255 -31.71 -9.58 5.55
CA PHE A 255 -30.45 -9.25 6.22
C PHE A 255 -30.48 -9.65 7.70
N ASP A 256 -29.47 -10.43 8.12
CA ASP A 256 -29.23 -10.69 9.54
C ASP A 256 -28.72 -9.44 10.28
N SER A 257 -27.93 -8.62 9.58
CA SER A 257 -27.36 -7.39 10.13
C SER A 257 -27.02 -6.38 9.03
N LYS A 258 -27.28 -5.09 9.28
CA LYS A 258 -26.73 -4.00 8.47
C LYS A 258 -25.33 -3.64 8.96
N LEU A 259 -24.47 -3.16 8.06
CA LEU A 259 -23.10 -2.70 8.38
C LEU A 259 -23.02 -1.17 8.17
N PRO A 260 -23.36 -0.37 9.19
CA PRO A 260 -23.33 1.09 9.09
C PRO A 260 -21.90 1.56 8.76
N GLY A 261 -21.77 2.48 7.81
CA GLY A 261 -20.46 3.02 7.38
C GLY A 261 -19.98 2.47 6.03
N ILE A 262 -20.35 1.24 5.66
CA ILE A 262 -20.01 0.69 4.33
C ILE A 262 -20.80 1.40 3.23
N GLU A 263 -22.08 1.68 3.48
CA GLU A 263 -22.98 2.36 2.55
C GLU A 263 -22.45 3.75 2.14
N GLN A 264 -21.86 4.50 3.09
CA GLN A 264 -21.26 5.81 2.83
C GLN A 264 -19.92 5.73 2.11
N ALA A 265 -19.19 4.61 2.25
CA ALA A 265 -17.87 4.42 1.64
C ALA A 265 -17.94 3.95 0.18
N LEU A 266 -19.10 3.45 -0.27
CA LEU A 266 -19.36 3.00 -1.64
C LEU A 266 -19.94 4.10 -2.55
N HIS A 267 -20.17 5.30 -1.99
CA HIS A 267 -20.65 6.50 -2.68
C HIS A 267 -19.52 7.45 -3.05
#